data_AF-I9NM93-F1
#
_entry.id   AF-I9NM93-F1
#
_cell.length_a   1.000
_cell.length_b   1.000
_cell.length_c   1.000
_cell.angle_alpha   90.00
_cell.angle_beta   90.00
_cell.angle_gamma   90.00
#
_symmetry.space_group_name_H-M   'P 1'
#
loop_
_entity.id
_entity.type
_entity.pdbx_description
1 polymer ?
#
loop_
_entity_poly.entity_id
_entity_poly.type
_entity_poly.pdbx_seq_one_letter_code
_entity_poly.pdbx_strand_id
1 'polypeptide(L)'
;MNEEEEEKKQNELNNYLRDLSADSYNDEKLIDKSRILLSIYDGKFRHSYSQILGVIFDIKKQAENSHNQSSVSLDYLSDNIQSFKNIVIKHDDFNKKATPLSKLYDHVMLEISRLNYIGILSGKQSDLETGIRDSQTKLERGTQKLDDESKKLETAKASLDKTIEETENLKTEVVTIIGIFAAIMLAFVGGMNFTSATLTSMHQSSIYKVAFISVICGFTFFNTILCLMYIVSRMTKRNIYSQCNNGDCIDGQCEEACGLGTKIKKRLPYVYWINSILLWGLVIVVLAWFIEVKTIAGWVRSLVWRTFN
;
A
#
# COMPACT_ATOMS: atom_id res chain seq x y z
N MET A 1 67.37 -33.30 40.29
CA MET A 1 66.01 -32.96 40.74
C MET A 1 65.12 -34.06 40.19
N ASN A 2 64.33 -34.72 41.03
CA ASN A 2 63.37 -35.72 40.57
C ASN A 2 62.08 -35.00 40.11
N GLU A 3 61.24 -35.70 39.35
CA GLU A 3 60.01 -35.15 38.75
C GLU A 3 59.00 -34.65 39.81
N GLU A 4 58.93 -35.34 40.96
CA GLU A 4 58.08 -34.99 42.09
C GLU A 4 58.50 -33.67 42.78
N GLU A 5 59.81 -33.39 42.89
CA GLU A 5 60.33 -32.12 43.42
C GLU A 5 60.08 -30.96 42.43
N GLU A 6 60.14 -31.22 41.12
CA GLU A 6 59.77 -30.24 40.09
C GLU A 6 58.30 -29.85 40.15
N GLU A 7 57.41 -30.84 40.26
CA GLU A 7 55.97 -30.61 40.37
C GLU A 7 55.62 -29.83 41.64
N LYS A 8 56.25 -30.18 42.77
CA LYS A 8 56.04 -29.45 44.03
C LYS A 8 56.46 -27.98 43.93
N LYS A 9 57.66 -27.70 43.39
CA LYS A 9 58.14 -26.32 43.19
C LYS A 9 57.25 -25.54 42.21
N GLN A 10 56.71 -26.21 41.20
CA GLN A 10 55.77 -25.60 40.27
C GLN A 10 54.44 -25.25 40.95
N ASN A 11 53.90 -26.12 41.80
CA ASN A 11 52.69 -25.84 42.56
C ASN A 11 52.88 -24.69 43.55
N GLU A 12 54.04 -24.63 44.22
CA GLU A 12 54.42 -23.51 45.07
C GLU A 12 54.47 -22.19 44.27
N LEU A 13 55.07 -22.21 43.08
CA LEU A 13 55.07 -21.05 42.18
C LEU A 13 53.66 -20.63 41.74
N ASN A 14 52.81 -21.59 41.37
CA ASN A 14 51.43 -21.31 40.95
C ASN A 14 50.64 -20.62 42.07
N ASN A 15 50.77 -21.10 43.31
CA ASN A 15 50.13 -20.49 44.48
C ASN A 15 50.69 -19.11 44.78
N TYR A 16 52.02 -18.94 44.64
CA TYR A 16 52.68 -17.65 44.80
C TYR A 16 52.17 -16.60 43.80
N LEU A 17 51.96 -16.98 42.53
CA LEU A 17 51.40 -16.06 41.53
C LEU A 17 49.95 -15.67 41.85
N ARG A 18 49.14 -16.57 42.42
CA ARG A 18 47.78 -16.25 42.89
C ARG A 18 47.80 -15.28 44.06
N ASP A 19 48.70 -15.50 45.01
CA ASP A 19 48.93 -14.59 46.13
C ASP A 19 49.39 -13.20 45.65
N LEU A 20 50.32 -13.13 44.68
CA LEU A 20 50.69 -11.87 44.01
C LEU A 20 49.54 -11.18 43.28
N SER A 21 48.50 -11.91 42.90
CA SER A 21 47.31 -11.30 42.29
C SER A 21 46.30 -10.78 43.30
N ALA A 22 46.44 -11.10 44.59
CA ALA A 22 45.39 -10.87 45.57
C ALA A 22 45.29 -9.42 46.09
N ASP A 23 46.41 -8.72 46.15
CA ASP A 23 46.48 -7.36 46.69
C ASP A 23 47.66 -6.60 46.07
N SER A 24 47.65 -5.27 46.15
CA SER A 24 48.82 -4.45 45.81
C SER A 24 49.79 -4.45 46.99
N TYR A 25 51.02 -4.92 46.76
CA TYR A 25 52.03 -5.01 47.81
C TYR A 25 53.01 -3.85 47.73
N ASN A 26 53.38 -3.33 48.90
CA ASN A 26 54.46 -2.35 49.03
C ASN A 26 55.84 -3.04 48.99
N ASP A 27 56.89 -2.24 48.81
CA ASP A 27 58.27 -2.72 48.68
C ASP A 27 58.71 -3.62 49.86
N GLU A 28 58.32 -3.30 51.10
CA GLU A 28 58.67 -4.09 52.29
C GLU A 28 58.08 -5.50 52.24
N LYS A 29 56.77 -5.64 51.96
CA LYS A 29 56.13 -6.94 51.79
C LYS A 29 56.68 -7.70 50.58
N LEU A 30 57.03 -6.99 49.51
CA LEU A 30 57.62 -7.59 48.30
C LEU A 30 59.02 -8.14 48.57
N ILE A 31 59.82 -7.48 49.43
CA ILE A 31 61.12 -8.00 49.87
C ILE A 31 60.92 -9.32 50.64
N ASP A 32 59.95 -9.41 51.54
CA ASP A 32 59.68 -10.68 52.25
C ASP A 32 59.23 -11.78 51.29
N LYS A 33 58.31 -11.46 50.38
CA LYS A 33 57.85 -12.37 49.32
C LYS A 33 58.99 -12.77 48.36
N SER A 34 60.04 -11.96 48.22
CA SER A 34 61.22 -12.29 47.40
C SER A 34 62.03 -13.43 47.94
N ARG A 35 62.14 -13.55 49.27
CA ARG A 35 62.82 -14.68 49.89
C ARG A 35 62.12 -16.00 49.58
N ILE A 36 60.79 -16.00 49.56
CA ILE A 36 59.96 -17.17 49.21
C ILE A 36 60.16 -17.55 47.74
N LEU A 37 60.16 -16.57 46.83
CA LEU A 37 60.37 -16.88 45.42
C LEU A 37 61.79 -17.41 45.15
N LEU A 38 62.79 -16.86 45.84
CA LEU A 38 64.17 -17.33 45.74
C LEU A 38 64.32 -18.76 46.26
N SER A 39 63.59 -19.19 47.29
CA SER A 39 63.62 -20.59 47.74
C SER A 39 63.00 -21.54 46.71
N ILE A 40 61.97 -21.11 45.97
CA ILE A 40 61.38 -21.91 44.89
C ILE A 40 62.41 -22.15 43.76
N TYR A 41 63.19 -21.12 43.41
CA TYR A 41 64.27 -21.23 42.42
C TYR A 41 65.60 -21.74 42.99
N ASP A 42 65.59 -22.42 44.14
CA ASP A 42 66.79 -23.08 44.64
C ASP A 42 67.07 -24.38 43.86
N GLY A 43 68.27 -24.46 43.28
CA GLY A 43 68.68 -25.55 42.39
C GLY A 43 68.40 -25.28 40.91
N LYS A 44 68.14 -26.35 40.14
CA LYS A 44 67.97 -26.29 38.67
C LYS A 44 66.50 -26.22 38.22
N PHE A 45 65.64 -25.60 39.03
CA PHE A 45 64.21 -25.52 38.73
C PHE A 45 63.92 -24.64 37.50
N ARG A 46 63.09 -25.17 36.60
CA ARG A 46 62.56 -24.48 35.43
C ARG A 46 61.05 -24.52 35.51
N HIS A 47 60.43 -23.35 35.60
CA HIS A 47 58.98 -23.26 35.61
C HIS A 47 58.33 -23.65 34.28
N SER A 48 57.12 -24.20 34.37
CA SER A 48 56.28 -24.57 33.25
C SER A 48 55.49 -23.36 32.74
N TYR A 49 55.63 -23.09 31.44
CA TYR A 49 55.02 -21.97 30.76
C TYR A 49 53.50 -22.20 30.60
N SER A 50 53.11 -23.44 30.32
CA SER A 50 51.70 -23.83 30.19
C SER A 50 50.95 -23.74 31.52
N GLN A 51 51.62 -24.05 32.63
CA GLN A 51 50.99 -23.89 33.95
C GLN A 51 50.86 -22.42 34.36
N ILE A 52 51.84 -21.57 34.05
CA ILE A 52 51.72 -20.12 34.24
C ILE A 52 50.53 -19.56 33.45
N LEU A 53 50.39 -19.95 32.19
CA LEU A 53 49.22 -19.59 31.38
C LEU A 53 47.91 -20.01 32.08
N GLY A 54 47.83 -21.25 32.58
CA GLY A 54 46.66 -21.73 33.32
C GLY A 54 46.32 -20.87 34.54
N VAL A 55 47.33 -20.51 35.33
CA VAL A 55 47.14 -19.64 36.51
C VAL A 55 46.63 -18.25 36.12
N ILE A 56 47.22 -17.62 35.11
CA ILE A 56 46.82 -16.28 34.65
C ILE A 56 45.39 -16.33 34.09
N PHE A 57 45.04 -17.38 33.34
CA PHE A 57 43.70 -17.58 32.83
C PHE A 57 42.67 -17.73 33.97
N ASP A 58 42.99 -18.51 35.00
CA ASP A 58 42.12 -18.65 36.17
C ASP A 58 41.94 -17.35 36.93
N ILE A 59 43.00 -16.55 37.10
CA ILE A 59 42.93 -15.23 37.75
C ILE A 59 41.98 -14.32 36.95
N LYS A 60 42.15 -14.26 35.61
CA LYS A 60 41.28 -13.47 34.74
C LYS A 60 39.82 -13.90 34.87
N LYS A 61 39.56 -15.21 34.80
CA LYS A 61 38.22 -15.78 34.93
C LYS A 61 37.59 -15.47 36.29
N GLN A 62 38.34 -15.52 37.38
CA GLN A 62 37.84 -15.18 38.71
C GLN A 62 37.50 -13.69 38.85
N ALA A 63 38.33 -12.82 38.25
CA ALA A 63 38.09 -11.39 38.20
C ALA A 63 36.81 -11.03 37.43
N GLU A 64 36.50 -11.75 36.34
CA GLU A 64 35.30 -11.53 35.52
C GLU A 64 34.00 -12.07 36.13
N ASN A 65 34.07 -13.13 36.95
CA ASN A 65 32.87 -13.78 37.53
C ASN A 65 32.41 -13.20 38.89
N SER A 66 33.20 -12.32 39.50
CA SER A 66 32.91 -11.81 40.85
C SER A 66 32.10 -10.51 40.78
N HIS A 67 30.77 -10.63 40.92
CA HIS A 67 29.83 -9.50 40.88
C HIS A 67 29.96 -8.51 42.05
N ASN A 68 30.75 -8.82 43.08
CA ASN A 68 31.10 -7.92 44.18
C ASN A 68 32.42 -8.38 44.80
N GLN A 69 33.45 -7.52 44.72
CA GLN A 69 34.75 -7.65 45.38
C GLN A 69 35.61 -8.84 44.93
N SER A 70 36.22 -8.74 43.74
CA SER A 70 37.24 -9.66 43.27
C SER A 70 38.42 -9.69 44.25
N SER A 71 38.74 -10.85 44.80
CA SER A 71 39.89 -11.07 45.68
C SER A 71 41.21 -11.19 44.92
N VAL A 72 41.19 -11.13 43.58
CA VAL A 72 42.35 -11.28 42.70
C VAL A 72 42.22 -10.40 41.46
N SER A 73 43.34 -9.83 41.01
CA SER A 73 43.46 -8.94 39.84
C SER A 73 44.74 -9.22 39.05
N LEU A 74 44.63 -9.19 37.72
CA LEU A 74 45.81 -9.24 36.84
C LEU A 74 46.67 -7.99 36.96
N ASP A 75 46.08 -6.85 37.31
CA ASP A 75 46.82 -5.60 37.49
C ASP A 75 47.71 -5.69 38.73
N TYR A 76 47.19 -6.23 39.84
CA TYR A 76 48.00 -6.49 41.04
C TYR A 76 49.14 -7.46 40.76
N LEU A 77 48.87 -8.56 40.04
CA LEU A 77 49.92 -9.49 39.63
C LEU A 77 50.99 -8.78 38.80
N SER A 78 50.57 -7.96 37.83
CA SER A 78 51.46 -7.22 36.94
C SER A 78 52.36 -6.26 37.70
N ASP A 79 51.76 -5.42 38.54
CA ASP A 79 52.47 -4.39 39.30
C ASP A 79 53.41 -5.01 40.33
N ASN A 80 52.97 -6.06 41.02
CA ASN A 80 53.77 -6.76 42.01
C ASN A 80 54.96 -7.47 41.36
N ILE A 81 54.78 -8.15 40.22
CA ILE A 81 55.88 -8.87 39.56
C ILE A 81 56.87 -7.91 38.86
N GLN A 82 56.39 -6.75 38.40
CA GLN A 82 57.24 -5.66 37.92
C GLN A 82 58.10 -5.09 39.05
N SER A 83 57.48 -4.76 40.18
CA SER A 83 58.14 -4.23 41.37
C SER A 83 59.16 -5.23 41.92
N PHE A 84 58.81 -6.51 41.87
CA PHE A 84 59.70 -7.61 42.19
C PHE A 84 60.99 -7.62 41.35
N LYS A 85 60.85 -7.55 40.02
CA LYS A 85 61.99 -7.49 39.10
C LYS A 85 62.90 -6.31 39.44
N ASN A 86 62.33 -5.16 39.77
CA ASN A 86 63.07 -3.95 40.13
C ASN A 86 63.83 -4.10 41.46
N ILE A 87 63.24 -4.73 42.48
CA ILE A 87 63.89 -4.98 43.79
C ILE A 87 65.06 -5.95 43.62
N VAL A 88 64.88 -7.03 42.86
CA VAL A 88 65.91 -8.06 42.63
C VAL A 88 67.12 -7.50 41.88
N ILE A 89 66.92 -6.58 40.94
CA ILE A 89 68.01 -5.93 40.20
C ILE A 89 68.83 -5.00 41.11
N LYS A 90 68.22 -4.39 42.13
CA LYS A 90 68.86 -3.40 43.02
C LYS A 90 69.65 -4.01 44.17
N HIS A 91 69.39 -5.26 44.55
CA HIS A 91 70.02 -5.92 45.69
C HIS A 91 71.01 -7.00 45.24
N ASP A 92 72.31 -6.80 45.53
CA ASP A 92 73.40 -7.70 45.14
C ASP A 92 73.26 -9.14 45.68
N ASP A 93 72.53 -9.33 46.79
CA ASP A 93 72.27 -10.65 47.39
C ASP A 93 71.46 -11.59 46.48
N PHE A 94 70.81 -11.05 45.43
CA PHE A 94 69.92 -11.81 44.54
C PHE A 94 70.53 -12.12 43.16
N ASN A 95 71.78 -11.71 42.93
CA ASN A 95 72.40 -11.70 41.60
C ASN A 95 72.50 -13.11 40.96
N LYS A 96 72.67 -14.18 41.76
CA LYS A 96 72.71 -15.57 41.27
C LYS A 96 71.34 -16.12 40.79
N LYS A 97 70.22 -15.51 41.19
CA LYS A 97 68.85 -15.96 40.85
C LYS A 97 68.10 -14.97 39.95
N ALA A 98 68.74 -13.88 39.53
CA ALA A 98 68.16 -12.85 38.66
C ALA A 98 67.67 -13.39 37.30
N THR A 99 68.34 -14.40 36.73
CA THR A 99 67.99 -14.94 35.41
C THR A 99 66.66 -15.72 35.40
N PRO A 100 66.42 -16.72 36.28
CA PRO A 100 65.11 -17.36 36.39
C PRO A 100 63.96 -16.38 36.66
N LEU A 101 64.20 -15.36 37.50
CA LEU A 101 63.23 -14.34 37.86
C LEU A 101 62.86 -13.43 36.69
N SER A 102 63.85 -13.00 35.89
CA SER A 102 63.59 -12.25 34.66
C SER A 102 62.76 -13.07 33.68
N LYS A 103 63.01 -14.38 33.56
CA LYS A 103 62.20 -15.28 32.71
C LYS A 103 60.76 -15.42 33.22
N LEU A 104 60.56 -15.50 34.53
CA LEU A 104 59.22 -15.55 35.11
C LEU A 104 58.44 -14.26 34.80
N TYR A 105 59.05 -13.10 35.08
CA TYR A 105 58.47 -11.80 34.76
C TYR A 105 58.10 -11.70 33.28
N ASP A 106 59.03 -12.06 32.38
CA ASP A 106 58.80 -11.97 30.94
C ASP A 106 57.63 -12.88 30.51
N HIS A 107 57.51 -14.10 31.06
CA HIS A 107 56.38 -14.98 30.71
C HIS A 107 55.06 -14.46 31.27
N VAL A 108 55.03 -13.98 32.51
CA VAL A 108 53.79 -13.45 33.11
C VAL A 108 53.32 -12.22 32.33
N MET A 109 54.22 -11.29 32.01
CA MET A 109 53.89 -10.12 31.20
C MET A 109 53.45 -10.48 29.78
N LEU A 110 54.12 -11.44 29.14
CA LEU A 110 53.75 -11.92 27.81
C LEU A 110 52.32 -12.49 27.80
N GLU A 111 51.98 -13.33 28.78
CA GLU A 111 50.66 -13.95 28.83
C GLU A 111 49.55 -12.97 29.23
N ILE A 112 49.81 -12.02 30.14
CA ILE A 112 48.87 -10.91 30.43
C ILE A 112 48.61 -10.11 29.15
N SER A 113 49.67 -9.75 28.41
CA SER A 113 49.55 -9.01 27.15
C SER A 113 48.75 -9.77 26.10
N ARG A 114 48.97 -11.09 25.96
CA ARG A 114 48.22 -11.96 25.06
C ARG A 114 46.74 -12.02 25.42
N LEU A 115 46.41 -12.18 26.71
CA LEU A 115 45.02 -12.22 27.16
C LEU A 115 44.29 -10.89 26.93
N ASN A 116 44.98 -9.76 27.07
CA ASN A 116 44.42 -8.44 26.77
C ASN A 116 44.15 -8.28 25.27
N TYR A 117 45.09 -8.72 24.42
CA TYR A 117 44.91 -8.70 22.97
C TYR A 117 43.73 -9.57 22.51
N ILE A 118 43.59 -10.78 23.07
CA ILE A 118 42.44 -11.66 22.81
C ILE A 118 41.13 -11.00 23.26
N GLY A 119 41.12 -10.31 24.41
CA GLY A 119 39.95 -9.55 24.88
C GLY A 119 39.49 -8.48 23.89
N ILE A 120 40.44 -7.72 23.32
CA ILE A 120 40.14 -6.71 22.28
C ILE A 120 39.56 -7.36 21.02
N LEU A 121 40.12 -8.49 20.58
CA LEU A 121 39.62 -9.23 19.42
C LEU A 121 38.20 -9.74 19.63
N SER A 122 37.93 -10.36 20.79
CA SER A 122 36.59 -10.84 21.14
C SER A 122 35.57 -9.69 21.22
N GLY A 123 35.96 -8.54 21.77
CA GLY A 123 35.12 -7.34 21.79
C GLY A 123 34.75 -6.86 20.38
N LYS A 124 35.76 -6.73 19.49
CA LYS A 124 35.52 -6.38 18.08
C LYS A 124 34.64 -7.38 17.35
N GLN A 125 34.79 -8.67 17.64
CA GLN A 125 33.93 -9.71 17.06
C GLN A 125 32.48 -9.55 17.52
N SER A 126 32.24 -9.33 18.81
CA SER A 126 30.90 -9.09 19.36
C SER A 126 30.25 -7.84 18.76
N ASP A 127 31.01 -6.75 18.58
CA ASP A 127 30.53 -5.53 17.94
C ASP A 127 30.15 -5.77 16.48
N LEU A 128 30.97 -6.53 15.74
CA LEU A 128 30.72 -6.91 14.36
C LEU A 128 29.46 -7.78 14.24
N GLU A 129 29.30 -8.80 15.09
CA GLU A 129 28.12 -9.65 15.14
C GLU A 129 26.85 -8.84 15.44
N THR A 130 26.94 -7.88 16.36
CA THR A 130 25.84 -6.97 16.68
C THR A 130 25.47 -6.08 15.49
N GLY A 131 26.47 -5.54 14.79
CA GLY A 131 26.27 -4.73 13.57
C GLY A 131 25.67 -5.53 12.41
N ILE A 132 26.08 -6.78 12.24
CA ILE A 132 25.49 -7.71 11.25
C ILE A 132 24.02 -7.98 11.60
N ARG A 133 23.71 -8.28 12.86
CA ARG A 133 22.34 -8.54 13.30
C ARG A 133 21.44 -7.32 13.08
N ASP A 134 21.90 -6.11 13.44
CA ASP A 134 21.14 -4.88 13.18
C ASP A 134 20.89 -4.67 11.68
N SER A 135 21.93 -4.87 10.86
CA SER A 135 21.81 -4.76 9.40
C SER A 135 20.81 -5.77 8.82
N GLN A 136 20.80 -7.00 9.31
CA GLN A 136 19.85 -8.03 8.91
C GLN A 136 18.41 -7.64 9.27
N THR A 137 18.17 -7.14 10.49
CA THR A 137 16.82 -6.68 10.89
C THR A 137 16.33 -5.49 10.06
N LYS A 138 17.23 -4.58 9.65
CA LYS A 138 16.90 -3.48 8.74
C LYS A 138 16.54 -3.98 7.34
N LEU A 139 17.26 -4.97 6.83
CA LEU A 139 16.99 -5.59 5.53
C LEU A 139 15.63 -6.32 5.51
N GLU A 140 15.32 -7.07 6.57
CA GLU A 140 14.02 -7.76 6.72
C GLU A 140 12.87 -6.75 6.73
N ARG A 141 12.97 -5.66 7.50
CA ARG A 141 11.98 -4.58 7.50
C ARG A 141 11.85 -3.89 6.14
N GLY A 142 12.96 -3.68 5.44
CA GLY A 142 12.95 -3.11 4.08
C GLY A 142 12.21 -4.01 3.09
N THR A 143 12.46 -5.32 3.16
CA THR A 143 11.81 -6.32 2.31
C THR A 143 10.31 -6.39 2.57
N GLN A 144 9.88 -6.36 3.83
CA GLN A 144 8.46 -6.35 4.18
C GLN A 144 7.74 -5.10 3.65
N LYS A 145 8.37 -3.92 3.76
CA LYS A 145 7.81 -2.68 3.20
C LYS A 145 7.65 -2.75 1.68
N LEU A 146 8.63 -3.32 0.97
CA LEU A 146 8.55 -3.50 -0.47
C LEU A 146 7.39 -4.43 -0.87
N ASP A 147 7.16 -5.51 -0.13
CA ASP A 147 6.03 -6.41 -0.37
C ASP A 147 4.68 -5.70 -0.14
N ASP A 148 4.56 -4.91 0.91
CA ASP A 148 3.36 -4.10 1.20
C ASP A 148 3.11 -3.03 0.12
N GLU A 149 4.16 -2.35 -0.35
CA GLU A 149 4.07 -1.38 -1.45
C GLU A 149 3.70 -2.06 -2.77
N SER A 150 4.26 -3.24 -3.05
CA SER A 150 3.92 -4.02 -4.24
C SER A 150 2.43 -4.41 -4.24
N LYS A 151 1.87 -4.83 -3.09
CA LYS A 151 0.44 -5.14 -2.98
C LYS A 151 -0.43 -3.89 -3.21
N LYS A 152 -0.03 -2.74 -2.67
CA LYS A 152 -0.74 -1.47 -2.89
C LYS A 152 -0.68 -1.03 -4.36
N LEU A 153 0.43 -1.29 -5.05
CA LEU A 153 0.57 -0.98 -6.46
C LEU A 153 -0.35 -1.86 -7.32
N GLU A 154 -0.42 -3.15 -7.03
CA GLU A 154 -1.33 -4.08 -7.72
C GLU A 154 -2.81 -3.69 -7.52
N THR A 155 -3.21 -3.30 -6.30
CA THR A 155 -4.59 -2.85 -6.06
C THR A 155 -4.89 -1.52 -6.74
N ALA A 156 -3.94 -0.58 -6.73
CA ALA A 156 -4.06 0.68 -7.46
C ALA A 156 -4.22 0.45 -8.97
N LYS A 157 -3.40 -0.44 -9.55
CA LYS A 157 -3.47 -0.81 -10.96
C LYS A 157 -4.81 -1.44 -11.32
N ALA A 158 -5.30 -2.39 -10.52
CA ALA A 158 -6.61 -3.00 -10.74
C ALA A 158 -7.76 -1.98 -10.67
N SER A 159 -7.69 -1.00 -9.75
CA SER A 159 -8.68 0.08 -9.66
C SER A 159 -8.64 1.03 -10.86
N LEU A 160 -7.44 1.28 -11.40
CA LEU A 160 -7.23 2.12 -12.56
C LEU A 160 -7.78 1.43 -13.82
N ASP A 161 -7.48 0.15 -14.02
CA ASP A 161 -8.00 -0.64 -15.15
C ASP A 161 -9.52 -0.65 -15.17
N LYS A 162 -10.17 -0.82 -14.00
CA LYS A 162 -11.63 -0.72 -13.86
C LYS A 162 -12.16 0.67 -14.24
N THR A 163 -11.47 1.73 -13.82
CA THR A 163 -11.86 3.11 -14.14
C THR A 163 -11.70 3.40 -15.64
N ILE A 164 -10.68 2.85 -16.28
CA ILE A 164 -10.48 2.94 -17.73
C ILE A 164 -11.65 2.27 -18.46
N GLU A 165 -12.02 1.04 -18.07
CA GLU A 165 -13.16 0.32 -18.66
C GLU A 165 -14.47 1.09 -18.49
N GLU A 166 -14.76 1.59 -17.29
CA GLU A 166 -15.93 2.43 -17.03
C GLU A 166 -15.91 3.71 -17.90
N THR A 167 -14.74 4.34 -18.07
CA THR A 167 -14.57 5.54 -18.89
C THR A 167 -14.78 5.26 -20.38
N GLU A 168 -14.31 4.13 -20.89
CA GLU A 168 -14.53 3.72 -22.30
C GLU A 168 -16.01 3.48 -22.59
N ASN A 169 -16.71 2.85 -21.65
CA ASN A 169 -18.16 2.69 -21.73
C ASN A 169 -18.88 4.06 -21.75
N LEU A 170 -18.51 4.97 -20.85
CA LEU A 170 -19.07 6.32 -20.81
C LEU A 170 -18.83 7.11 -22.10
N LYS A 171 -17.63 7.02 -22.69
CA LYS A 171 -17.33 7.66 -23.98
C LYS A 171 -18.27 7.17 -25.08
N THR A 172 -18.52 5.86 -25.14
CA THR A 172 -19.41 5.26 -26.13
C THR A 172 -20.86 5.73 -25.95
N GLU A 173 -21.35 5.78 -24.70
CA GLU A 173 -22.67 6.33 -24.39
C GLU A 173 -22.80 7.81 -24.78
N VAL A 174 -21.79 8.63 -24.48
CA VAL A 174 -21.80 10.06 -24.82
C VAL A 174 -21.81 10.29 -26.34
N VAL A 175 -20.95 9.60 -27.09
CA VAL A 175 -20.93 9.69 -28.57
C VAL A 175 -22.28 9.31 -29.16
N THR A 176 -22.88 8.25 -28.63
CA THR A 176 -24.21 7.80 -29.03
C THR A 176 -25.28 8.87 -28.78
N ILE A 177 -25.31 9.45 -27.58
CA ILE A 177 -26.27 10.51 -27.23
C ILE A 177 -26.10 11.73 -28.15
N ILE A 178 -24.86 12.15 -28.42
CA ILE A 178 -24.57 13.27 -29.33
C ILE A 178 -25.07 12.95 -30.75
N GLY A 179 -24.83 11.74 -31.25
CA GLY A 179 -25.32 11.31 -32.56
C GLY A 179 -26.84 11.38 -32.70
N ILE A 180 -27.57 10.96 -31.66
CA ILE A 180 -29.03 11.04 -31.66
C ILE A 180 -29.51 12.49 -31.58
N PHE A 181 -28.88 13.31 -30.73
CA PHE A 181 -29.23 14.73 -30.62
C PHE A 181 -29.04 15.45 -31.96
N ALA A 182 -27.93 15.17 -32.68
CA ALA A 182 -27.68 15.69 -34.01
C ALA A 182 -28.78 15.25 -35.02
N ALA A 183 -29.20 13.98 -34.99
CA ALA A 183 -30.28 13.49 -35.84
C ALA A 183 -31.63 14.17 -35.55
N ILE A 184 -31.98 14.35 -34.28
CA ILE A 184 -33.20 15.07 -33.86
C ILE A 184 -33.14 16.53 -34.33
N MET A 185 -32.02 17.22 -34.12
CA MET A 185 -31.84 18.60 -34.56
C MET A 185 -31.97 18.72 -36.08
N LEU A 186 -31.36 17.81 -36.85
CA LEU A 186 -31.44 17.80 -38.31
C LEU A 186 -32.88 17.56 -38.79
N ALA A 187 -33.60 16.61 -38.18
CA ALA A 187 -35.01 16.35 -38.48
C ALA A 187 -35.91 17.55 -38.14
N PHE A 188 -35.63 18.24 -37.03
CA PHE A 188 -36.37 19.42 -36.60
C PHE A 188 -36.15 20.60 -37.55
N VAL A 189 -34.89 20.91 -37.91
CA VAL A 189 -34.56 21.96 -38.88
C VAL A 189 -35.15 21.65 -40.26
N GLY A 190 -35.00 20.43 -40.73
CA GLY A 190 -35.60 19.98 -41.99
C GLY A 190 -37.13 20.09 -41.96
N GLY A 191 -37.73 19.74 -40.83
CA GLY A 191 -39.17 19.81 -40.64
C GLY A 191 -39.73 21.23 -40.54
N MET A 192 -39.01 22.12 -39.86
CA MET A 192 -39.35 23.55 -39.77
C MET A 192 -39.27 24.21 -41.14
N ASN A 193 -38.22 23.91 -41.91
CA ASN A 193 -38.07 24.43 -43.28
C ASN A 193 -39.17 23.92 -44.21
N PHE A 194 -39.52 22.62 -44.12
CA PHE A 194 -40.65 22.06 -44.88
C PHE A 194 -41.97 22.75 -44.52
N THR A 195 -42.25 22.91 -43.22
CA THR A 195 -43.46 23.57 -42.72
C THR A 195 -43.55 25.03 -43.15
N SER A 196 -42.42 25.76 -43.10
CA SER A 196 -42.31 27.14 -43.57
C SER A 196 -42.59 27.25 -45.08
N ALA A 197 -41.96 26.39 -45.90
CA ALA A 197 -42.16 26.37 -47.35
C ALA A 197 -43.61 26.02 -47.74
N THR A 198 -44.23 25.07 -47.04
CA THR A 198 -45.66 24.79 -47.23
C THR A 198 -46.51 25.99 -46.85
N LEU A 199 -46.23 26.65 -45.72
CA LEU A 199 -46.96 27.86 -45.29
C LEU A 199 -46.88 29.01 -46.28
N THR A 200 -45.72 29.27 -46.88
CA THR A 200 -45.57 30.27 -47.93
C THR A 200 -46.38 29.92 -49.18
N SER A 201 -46.54 28.64 -49.50
CA SER A 201 -47.27 28.17 -50.68
C SER A 201 -48.81 28.21 -50.52
N MET A 202 -49.33 28.53 -49.34
CA MET A 202 -50.77 28.44 -49.02
C MET A 202 -51.60 29.67 -49.42
N HIS A 203 -51.00 30.72 -49.99
CA HIS A 203 -51.72 31.93 -50.43
C HIS A 203 -52.81 31.65 -51.51
N GLN A 204 -52.79 30.50 -52.19
CA GLN A 204 -53.77 30.13 -53.23
C GLN A 204 -54.72 28.97 -52.85
N SER A 205 -54.68 28.46 -51.61
CA SER A 205 -55.44 27.27 -51.20
C SER A 205 -56.53 27.57 -50.17
N SER A 206 -57.60 26.77 -50.15
CA SER A 206 -58.66 26.86 -49.14
C SER A 206 -58.11 26.58 -47.73
N ILE A 207 -58.52 27.40 -46.76
CA ILE A 207 -58.10 27.31 -45.35
C ILE A 207 -58.30 25.92 -44.74
N TYR A 208 -59.30 25.16 -45.20
CA TYR A 208 -59.57 23.80 -44.74
C TYR A 208 -58.52 22.78 -45.23
N LYS A 209 -58.01 22.93 -46.46
CA LYS A 209 -56.94 22.06 -46.99
C LYS A 209 -55.62 22.31 -46.27
N VAL A 210 -55.35 23.58 -45.98
CA VAL A 210 -54.22 24.05 -45.18
C VAL A 210 -54.26 23.46 -43.77
N ALA A 211 -55.39 23.61 -43.07
CA ALA A 211 -55.56 23.08 -41.72
C ALA A 211 -55.42 21.55 -41.69
N PHE A 212 -55.94 20.85 -42.71
CA PHE A 212 -55.84 19.39 -42.82
C PHE A 212 -54.39 18.91 -42.95
N ILE A 213 -53.63 19.50 -43.87
CA ILE A 213 -52.21 19.16 -44.06
C ILE A 213 -51.40 19.51 -42.79
N SER A 214 -51.69 20.64 -42.15
CA SER A 214 -51.01 21.06 -40.92
C SER A 214 -51.22 20.07 -39.76
N VAL A 215 -52.42 19.53 -39.59
CA VAL A 215 -52.72 18.54 -38.53
C VAL A 215 -51.99 17.21 -38.80
N ILE A 216 -51.96 16.74 -40.06
CA ILE A 216 -51.21 15.54 -40.47
C ILE A 216 -49.70 15.72 -40.25
N CYS A 217 -49.19 16.91 -40.58
CA CYS A 217 -47.80 17.28 -40.38
C CYS A 217 -47.43 17.25 -38.88
N GLY A 218 -48.25 17.89 -38.03
CA GLY A 218 -48.07 17.87 -36.58
C GLY A 218 -48.13 16.46 -35.98
N PHE A 219 -49.04 15.61 -36.47
CA PHE A 219 -49.12 14.20 -36.07
C PHE A 219 -47.84 13.44 -36.44
N THR A 220 -47.32 13.64 -37.65
CA THR A 220 -46.10 12.97 -38.11
C THR A 220 -44.87 13.43 -37.32
N PHE A 221 -44.74 14.73 -37.07
CA PHE A 221 -43.64 15.28 -36.26
C PHE A 221 -43.66 14.76 -34.82
N PHE A 222 -44.83 14.78 -34.17
CA PHE A 222 -44.96 14.34 -32.79
C PHE A 222 -44.59 12.85 -32.64
N ASN A 223 -45.08 11.99 -33.54
CA ASN A 223 -44.73 10.55 -33.51
C ASN A 223 -43.25 10.30 -33.85
N THR A 224 -42.64 11.09 -34.73
CA THR A 224 -41.21 10.98 -35.06
C THR A 224 -40.34 11.34 -33.85
N ILE A 225 -40.65 12.43 -33.15
CA ILE A 225 -39.94 12.85 -31.94
C ILE A 225 -40.03 11.78 -30.85
N LEU A 226 -41.21 11.18 -30.67
CA LEU A 226 -41.40 10.10 -29.70
C LEU A 226 -40.61 8.84 -30.05
N CYS A 227 -40.55 8.47 -31.34
CA CYS A 227 -39.72 7.36 -31.80
C CYS A 227 -38.23 7.61 -31.47
N LEU A 228 -37.75 8.82 -31.73
CA LEU A 228 -36.37 9.20 -31.41
C LEU A 228 -36.11 9.20 -29.89
N MET A 229 -37.00 9.76 -29.08
CA MET A 229 -36.91 9.70 -27.62
C MET A 229 -36.91 8.26 -27.10
N TYR A 230 -37.75 7.38 -27.67
CA TYR A 230 -37.79 5.96 -27.32
C TYR A 230 -36.46 5.26 -27.61
N ILE A 231 -35.83 5.54 -28.74
CA ILE A 231 -34.50 5.01 -29.08
C ILE A 231 -33.46 5.51 -28.06
N VAL A 232 -33.45 6.80 -27.72
CA VAL A 232 -32.54 7.37 -26.68
C VAL A 232 -32.70 6.67 -25.33
N SER A 233 -33.95 6.44 -24.91
CA SER A 233 -34.28 5.77 -23.65
C SER A 233 -33.79 4.33 -23.60
N ARG A 234 -33.93 3.62 -24.70
CA ARG A 234 -33.45 2.24 -24.81
C ARG A 234 -31.93 2.16 -24.78
N MET A 235 -31.23 3.14 -25.37
CA MET A 235 -29.76 3.19 -25.38
C MET A 235 -29.18 3.62 -24.03
N THR A 236 -29.81 4.58 -23.35
CA THR A 236 -29.39 5.06 -22.02
C THR A 236 -29.83 4.12 -20.88
N LYS A 237 -30.53 3.01 -21.19
CA LYS A 237 -31.15 2.09 -20.22
C LYS A 237 -32.04 2.79 -19.19
N ARG A 238 -32.54 3.98 -19.52
CA ARG A 238 -33.43 4.78 -18.66
C ARG A 238 -34.84 4.69 -19.20
N ASN A 239 -35.80 4.32 -18.37
CA ASN A 239 -37.19 4.19 -18.78
C ASN A 239 -37.85 5.57 -18.97
N ILE A 240 -38.40 5.84 -20.15
CA ILE A 240 -39.26 7.02 -20.41
C ILE A 240 -40.69 6.82 -19.92
N TYR A 241 -41.06 5.59 -19.56
CA TYR A 241 -42.40 5.28 -19.10
C TYR A 241 -42.70 5.91 -17.74
N SER A 242 -43.90 6.45 -17.58
CA SER A 242 -44.37 6.92 -16.28
C SER A 242 -44.49 5.75 -15.30
N GLN A 243 -43.92 5.90 -14.11
CA GLN A 243 -44.06 4.89 -13.04
C GLN A 243 -45.52 4.87 -12.56
N CYS A 244 -46.17 3.71 -12.66
CA CYS A 244 -47.50 3.50 -12.08
C CYS A 244 -47.36 3.08 -10.61
N ASN A 245 -48.07 3.78 -9.72
CA ASN A 245 -48.01 3.55 -8.27
C ASN A 245 -48.88 2.36 -7.80
N ASN A 246 -49.87 1.98 -8.62
CA ASN A 246 -50.62 0.74 -8.46
C ASN A 246 -50.06 -0.25 -9.48
N GLY A 247 -49.84 -1.50 -9.04
CA GLY A 247 -49.15 -2.54 -9.78
C GLY A 247 -49.48 -2.63 -11.27
N ASP A 248 -48.46 -3.06 -12.00
CA ASP A 248 -48.41 -3.49 -13.40
C ASP A 248 -47.95 -2.48 -14.46
N CYS A 249 -47.21 -3.05 -15.40
CA CYS A 249 -46.79 -2.53 -16.72
C CYS A 249 -45.33 -2.08 -16.88
N ILE A 250 -44.46 -2.21 -15.87
CA ILE A 250 -43.02 -1.94 -16.07
C ILE A 250 -42.35 -3.13 -16.80
N ASP A 251 -42.70 -4.37 -16.41
CA ASP A 251 -42.04 -5.61 -16.89
C ASP A 251 -42.86 -6.46 -17.88
N GLY A 252 -43.97 -5.93 -18.42
CA GLY A 252 -44.74 -6.61 -19.48
C GLY A 252 -45.66 -7.75 -19.03
N GLN A 253 -45.74 -8.05 -17.73
CA GLN A 253 -46.77 -8.92 -17.17
C GLN A 253 -47.98 -8.07 -16.76
N CYS A 254 -49.09 -8.25 -17.47
CA CYS A 254 -50.42 -7.80 -17.04
C CYS A 254 -51.28 -9.06 -16.99
N GLU A 255 -51.81 -9.41 -15.80
CA GLU A 255 -52.68 -10.58 -15.64
C GLU A 255 -54.05 -10.40 -16.29
N GLU A 256 -54.51 -9.16 -16.50
CA GLU A 256 -55.76 -8.90 -17.22
C GLU A 256 -55.51 -8.46 -18.66
N ALA A 257 -56.34 -8.98 -19.58
CA ALA A 257 -56.35 -8.68 -21.00
C ALA A 257 -56.63 -7.19 -21.29
N CYS A 258 -55.65 -6.33 -21.05
CA CYS A 258 -55.74 -4.90 -21.36
C CYS A 258 -55.65 -4.68 -22.88
N GLY A 259 -56.65 -4.03 -23.45
CA GLY A 259 -56.64 -3.61 -24.85
C GLY A 259 -55.47 -2.67 -25.18
N LEU A 260 -55.07 -2.63 -26.45
CA LEU A 260 -53.96 -1.83 -26.98
C LEU A 260 -54.02 -0.35 -26.56
N GLY A 261 -55.20 0.26 -26.58
CA GLY A 261 -55.39 1.67 -26.19
C GLY A 261 -55.15 1.94 -24.69
N THR A 262 -55.64 1.05 -23.82
CA THR A 262 -55.47 1.18 -22.36
C THR A 262 -54.01 0.99 -21.95
N LYS A 263 -53.29 0.09 -22.63
CA LYS A 263 -51.84 -0.11 -22.44
C LYS A 263 -51.04 1.14 -22.79
N ILE A 264 -51.29 1.76 -23.94
CA ILE A 264 -50.59 2.99 -24.36
C ILE A 264 -50.93 4.14 -23.41
N LYS A 265 -52.19 4.28 -22.98
CA LYS A 265 -52.63 5.33 -22.04
C LYS A 265 -51.94 5.26 -20.68
N LYS A 266 -51.71 4.05 -20.15
CA LYS A 266 -51.04 3.86 -18.84
C LYS A 266 -49.52 4.04 -18.95
N ARG A 267 -48.91 3.55 -20.02
CA ARG A 267 -47.45 3.54 -20.20
C ARG A 267 -46.89 4.90 -20.68
N LEU A 268 -47.66 5.61 -21.51
CA LEU A 268 -47.32 6.87 -22.15
C LEU A 268 -48.55 7.80 -22.21
N PRO A 269 -49.04 8.32 -21.06
CA PRO A 269 -50.28 9.09 -20.99
C PRO A 269 -50.26 10.35 -21.88
N TYR A 270 -49.13 11.05 -21.94
CA TYR A 270 -48.97 12.26 -22.76
C TYR A 270 -49.12 11.98 -24.26
N VAL A 271 -48.53 10.87 -24.74
CA VAL A 271 -48.59 10.47 -26.16
C VAL A 271 -50.02 10.16 -26.57
N TYR A 272 -50.73 9.41 -25.72
CA TYR A 272 -52.12 9.03 -25.96
C TYR A 272 -53.04 10.24 -26.06
N TRP A 273 -52.94 11.18 -25.12
CA TRP A 273 -53.79 12.37 -25.11
C TRP A 273 -53.52 13.30 -26.29
N ILE A 274 -52.26 13.58 -26.62
CA ILE A 274 -51.91 14.46 -27.74
C ILE A 274 -52.32 13.84 -29.08
N ASN A 275 -52.04 12.56 -29.32
CA ASN A 275 -52.46 11.88 -30.55
C ASN A 275 -53.99 11.82 -30.68
N SER A 276 -54.71 11.63 -29.57
CA SER A 276 -56.18 11.67 -29.56
C SER A 276 -56.70 13.05 -29.95
N ILE A 277 -56.12 14.13 -29.38
CA ILE A 277 -56.51 15.51 -29.71
C ILE A 277 -56.26 15.82 -31.19
N LEU A 278 -55.10 15.42 -31.74
CA LEU A 278 -54.78 15.64 -33.15
C LEU A 278 -55.74 14.90 -34.08
N LEU A 279 -56.14 13.66 -33.73
CA LEU A 279 -57.10 12.88 -34.49
C LEU A 279 -58.49 13.52 -34.46
N TRP A 280 -58.95 13.99 -33.30
CA TRP A 280 -60.18 14.77 -33.18
C TRP A 280 -60.13 16.07 -33.99
N GLY A 281 -58.98 16.77 -33.99
CA GLY A 281 -58.76 17.95 -34.81
C GLY A 281 -58.93 17.66 -36.31
N LEU A 282 -58.41 16.53 -36.80
CA LEU A 282 -58.57 16.11 -38.19
C LEU A 282 -60.04 15.87 -38.54
N VAL A 283 -60.79 15.19 -37.67
CA VAL A 283 -62.24 14.97 -37.85
C VAL A 283 -63.01 16.29 -37.91
N ILE A 284 -62.69 17.24 -37.02
CA ILE A 284 -63.33 18.55 -36.98
C ILE A 284 -63.08 19.32 -38.29
N VAL A 285 -61.84 19.32 -38.81
CA VAL A 285 -61.51 19.97 -40.08
C VAL A 285 -62.31 19.38 -41.24
N VAL A 286 -62.43 18.05 -41.30
CA VAL A 286 -63.22 17.36 -42.32
C VAL A 286 -64.72 17.69 -42.20
N LEU A 287 -65.27 17.66 -40.99
CA LEU A 287 -66.68 18.02 -40.76
C LEU A 287 -66.96 19.48 -41.13
N ALA A 288 -66.08 20.40 -40.77
CA ALA A 288 -66.20 21.81 -41.12
C ALA A 288 -66.20 22.01 -42.63
N TRP A 289 -65.32 21.29 -43.36
CA TRP A 289 -65.32 21.28 -44.82
C TRP A 289 -66.64 20.74 -45.41
N PHE A 290 -67.17 19.62 -44.88
CA PHE A 290 -68.46 19.08 -45.32
C PHE A 290 -69.63 20.02 -45.06
N ILE A 291 -69.64 20.75 -43.93
CA ILE A 291 -70.68 21.72 -43.60
C ILE A 291 -70.64 22.91 -44.56
N GLU A 292 -69.46 23.44 -44.86
CA GLU A 292 -69.31 24.54 -45.81
C GLU A 292 -69.75 24.12 -47.22
N VAL A 293 -69.35 22.94 -47.70
CA VAL A 293 -69.79 22.38 -48.99
C VAL A 293 -71.31 22.21 -49.06
N LYS A 294 -71.95 21.70 -47.98
CA LYS A 294 -73.41 21.58 -47.92
C LYS A 294 -74.10 22.94 -47.87
N THR A 295 -73.52 23.91 -47.18
CA THR A 295 -74.06 25.27 -47.09
C THR A 295 -74.04 25.93 -48.47
N ILE A 296 -72.92 25.85 -49.20
CA ILE A 296 -72.79 26.31 -50.58
C ILE A 296 -73.79 25.59 -51.50
N ALA A 297 -73.91 24.26 -51.39
CA ALA A 297 -74.87 23.48 -52.18
C ALA A 297 -76.34 23.86 -51.88
N GLY A 298 -76.65 24.22 -50.63
CA GLY A 298 -77.96 24.73 -50.21
C GLY A 298 -78.29 26.10 -50.79
N TRP A 299 -77.32 27.02 -50.79
CA TRP A 299 -77.44 28.33 -51.45
C TRP A 299 -77.65 28.21 -52.96
N VAL A 300 -76.87 27.34 -53.64
CA VAL A 300 -77.07 27.09 -55.08
C VAL A 300 -78.46 26.53 -55.37
N ARG A 301 -78.96 25.61 -54.54
CA ARG A 301 -80.29 25.03 -54.70
C ARG A 301 -81.40 26.06 -54.48
N SER A 302 -81.26 26.99 -53.54
CA SER A 302 -82.24 28.07 -53.32
C SER A 302 -82.19 29.14 -54.43
N LEU A 303 -81.00 29.42 -54.98
CA LEU A 303 -80.82 30.34 -56.09
C LEU A 303 -81.46 29.79 -57.38
N VAL A 304 -81.27 28.50 -57.67
CA VAL A 304 -81.88 27.81 -58.82
C VAL A 304 -83.41 27.76 -58.71
N TRP A 305 -83.94 27.59 -57.50
CA TRP A 305 -85.39 27.59 -57.26
C TRP A 305 -86.02 28.99 -57.39
N ARG A 306 -85.25 30.05 -57.13
CA ARG A 306 -85.65 31.46 -57.33
C ARG A 306 -85.59 31.94 -58.78
N THR A 307 -84.89 31.24 -59.66
CA THR A 307 -84.80 31.57 -61.10
C THR A 307 -85.81 30.81 -61.97
N PHE A 308 -86.49 29.81 -61.41
CA PHE A 308 -87.48 28.97 -62.11
C PHE A 308 -88.93 29.22 -61.64
N ASN A 309 -89.17 30.27 -60.87
CA ASN A 309 -90.47 30.77 -60.43
C ASN A 309 -90.48 32.30 -60.55
#